data_AF-M3EQ68-F1
#
_entry.id   AF-M3EQ68-F1
#
_cell.length_a   1.000
_cell.length_b   1.000
_cell.length_c   1.000
_cell.angle_alpha   90.00
_cell.angle_beta   90.00
_cell.angle_gamma   90.00
#
_symmetry.space_group_name_H-M   'P 1'
#
loop_
_entity.id
_entity.type
_entity.pdbx_description
1 polymer ?
#
loop_
_entity_poly.entity_id
_entity_poly.type
_entity_poly.pdbx_seq_one_letter_code
_entity_poly.pdbx_strand_id
1 'polypeptide(L)'
;MEDDYDAIHPKAIEFAFKKDWVKKGKTFSFRKAFSDSFFTLFSKCRIKREKTRTMGTFKKGNLDANAAKEILRMEEEPLQTEDFYPASSNMGSVCLHATGPITPNGTTASLVAELKPNLSKNRFRFTGTSIPAISFFLPAGFSRTSFLEKSFEQPGSKSDTSL
;
A
#
# COMPACT_ATOMS: atom_id res chain seq x y z
N MET A 1 -11.65 -9.05 -2.83
CA MET A 1 -12.19 -8.75 -4.16
C MET A 1 -12.10 -10.03 -4.96
N GLU A 2 -13.05 -10.92 -4.71
CA GLU A 2 -13.24 -12.12 -5.52
C GLU A 2 -14.30 -11.75 -6.56
N ASP A 3 -15.53 -11.53 -6.12
CA ASP A 3 -16.72 -11.19 -6.91
C ASP A 3 -17.47 -9.96 -6.40
N ASP A 4 -17.25 -9.56 -5.15
CA ASP A 4 -17.81 -8.36 -4.52
C ASP A 4 -16.94 -7.11 -4.78
N TYR A 5 -17.47 -6.14 -5.54
CA TYR A 5 -16.85 -4.86 -5.88
C TYR A 5 -17.91 -3.79 -6.21
N ASP A 6 -17.65 -2.53 -5.85
CA ASP A 6 -18.57 -1.42 -6.13
C ASP A 6 -18.58 -1.02 -7.62
N ALA A 7 -17.43 -1.12 -8.28
CA ALA A 7 -17.27 -0.76 -9.68
C ALA A 7 -16.16 -1.60 -10.34
N ILE A 8 -16.36 -1.94 -11.61
CA ILE A 8 -15.36 -2.55 -12.50
C ILE A 8 -15.55 -1.96 -13.91
N HIS A 9 -14.49 -1.92 -14.71
CA HIS A 9 -14.61 -1.50 -16.10
C HIS A 9 -15.62 -2.39 -16.85
N PRO A 10 -16.57 -1.83 -17.63
CA PRO A 10 -17.68 -2.60 -18.22
C PRO A 10 -17.25 -3.80 -19.07
N LYS A 11 -16.07 -3.71 -19.70
CA LYS A 11 -15.51 -4.78 -20.54
C LYS A 11 -14.52 -5.72 -19.82
N ALA A 12 -14.29 -5.57 -18.52
CA ALA A 12 -13.24 -6.33 -17.83
C ALA A 12 -13.52 -7.85 -17.82
N ILE A 13 -14.77 -8.25 -17.58
CA ILE A 13 -15.16 -9.66 -17.55
C ILE A 13 -15.06 -10.29 -18.93
N GLU A 14 -15.63 -9.63 -19.95
CA GLU A 14 -15.53 -10.04 -21.36
C GLU A 14 -14.07 -10.18 -21.79
N PHE A 15 -13.23 -9.20 -21.44
CA PHE A 15 -11.80 -9.22 -21.72
C PHE A 15 -11.10 -10.42 -21.07
N ALA A 16 -11.40 -10.72 -19.80
CA ALA A 16 -10.80 -11.86 -19.10
C ALA A 16 -11.19 -13.21 -19.72
N PHE A 17 -12.44 -13.37 -20.17
CA PHE A 17 -12.86 -14.57 -20.92
C PHE A 17 -12.20 -14.65 -22.29
N LYS A 18 -12.12 -13.52 -23.02
CA LYS A 18 -11.45 -13.47 -24.33
C LYS A 18 -9.96 -13.81 -24.25
N LYS A 19 -9.32 -13.52 -23.12
CA LYS A 19 -7.92 -13.85 -22.83
C LYS A 19 -7.72 -15.23 -22.20
N ASP A 20 -8.78 -16.03 -22.04
CA ASP A 20 -8.76 -17.32 -21.36
C ASP A 20 -8.22 -17.28 -19.92
N TRP A 21 -8.31 -16.11 -19.26
CA TRP A 21 -7.91 -15.93 -17.85
C TRP A 21 -8.97 -16.47 -16.88
N VAL A 22 -10.20 -16.66 -17.36
CA VAL A 22 -11.27 -17.36 -16.66
C VAL A 22 -11.69 -18.57 -17.49
N LYS A 23 -11.62 -19.75 -16.88
CA LYS A 23 -12.03 -21.01 -17.55
C LYS A 23 -13.53 -21.00 -17.84
N LYS A 24 -13.94 -21.51 -19.00
CA LYS A 24 -15.35 -21.70 -19.36
C LYS A 24 -16.08 -22.49 -18.26
N GLY A 25 -17.27 -22.03 -17.87
CA GLY A 25 -18.08 -22.65 -16.81
C GLY A 25 -17.62 -22.35 -15.37
N LYS A 26 -16.61 -21.50 -15.16
CA LYS A 26 -16.24 -21.00 -13.83
C LYS A 26 -16.80 -19.61 -13.59
N THR A 27 -17.20 -19.34 -12.35
CA THR A 27 -17.56 -18.00 -11.88
C THR A 27 -16.34 -17.08 -11.99
N PHE A 28 -16.55 -15.88 -12.54
CA PHE A 28 -15.53 -14.85 -12.60
C PHE A 28 -15.04 -14.50 -11.19
N SER A 29 -13.72 -14.39 -11.01
CA SER A 29 -13.11 -13.80 -9.82
C SER A 29 -12.05 -12.81 -10.28
N PHE A 30 -12.16 -11.54 -9.87
CA PHE A 30 -11.23 -10.48 -10.24
C PHE A 30 -9.80 -10.84 -9.83
N ARG A 31 -9.64 -11.30 -8.59
CA ARG A 31 -8.35 -11.76 -8.07
C ARG A 31 -7.78 -12.87 -8.95
N LYS A 32 -8.56 -13.91 -9.26
CA LYS A 32 -8.04 -15.05 -10.06
C LYS A 32 -7.73 -14.66 -11.50
N ALA A 33 -8.52 -13.77 -12.10
CA ALA A 33 -8.36 -13.37 -13.49
C ALA A 33 -7.19 -12.38 -13.71
N PHE A 34 -6.94 -11.49 -12.76
CA PHE A 34 -6.01 -10.36 -12.95
C PHE A 34 -4.81 -10.35 -12.00
N SER A 35 -4.69 -11.30 -11.06
CA SER A 35 -3.50 -11.40 -10.22
C SER A 35 -2.47 -12.35 -10.82
N ASP A 36 -1.21 -11.92 -10.84
CA ASP A 36 -0.09 -12.79 -11.15
C ASP A 36 0.29 -13.66 -9.93
N SER A 37 0.36 -14.97 -10.13
CA SER A 37 0.62 -15.93 -9.04
C SER A 37 2.06 -15.88 -8.54
N PHE A 38 3.02 -15.62 -9.44
CA PHE A 38 4.45 -15.61 -9.15
C PHE A 38 4.79 -14.41 -8.24
N PHE A 39 4.47 -13.19 -8.67
CA PHE A 39 4.69 -11.99 -7.86
C PHE A 39 3.87 -12.00 -6.58
N THR A 40 2.65 -12.54 -6.59
CA THR A 40 1.84 -12.68 -5.36
C THR A 40 2.52 -13.57 -4.31
N LEU A 41 3.17 -14.66 -4.73
CA LEU A 41 3.86 -15.57 -3.84
C LEU A 41 5.13 -14.93 -3.26
N PHE A 42 6.01 -14.41 -4.11
CA PHE A 42 7.30 -13.85 -3.68
C PHE A 42 7.17 -12.51 -2.94
N SER A 43 6.15 -11.70 -3.25
CA SER A 43 5.92 -10.44 -2.54
C SER A 43 5.43 -10.65 -1.10
N LYS A 44 5.01 -11.87 -0.71
CA LYS A 44 4.36 -12.16 0.58
C LYS A 44 3.22 -11.18 0.91
N CYS A 45 2.53 -10.66 -0.11
CA CYS A 45 1.49 -9.63 0.09
C CYS A 45 0.30 -10.14 0.92
N ARG A 46 0.02 -11.45 0.87
CA ARG A 46 -0.98 -12.11 1.72
C ARG A 46 -0.63 -11.99 3.20
N ILE A 47 0.64 -12.19 3.56
CA ILE A 47 1.14 -12.10 4.93
C ILE A 47 1.05 -10.64 5.41
N LYS A 48 1.55 -9.67 4.63
CA LYS A 48 1.40 -8.23 4.95
C LYS A 48 -0.07 -7.84 5.19
N ARG A 49 -0.97 -8.32 4.33
CA ARG A 49 -2.41 -8.05 4.46
C ARG A 49 -2.98 -8.62 5.76
N GLU A 50 -2.58 -9.83 6.12
CA GLU A 50 -3.00 -10.45 7.37
C GLU A 50 -2.50 -9.66 8.58
N LYS A 51 -1.20 -9.31 8.63
CA LYS A 51 -0.62 -8.51 9.71
C LYS A 51 -1.34 -7.18 9.92
N THR A 52 -1.50 -6.41 8.84
CA THR A 52 -2.20 -5.12 8.86
C THR A 52 -3.67 -5.27 9.25
N ARG A 53 -4.36 -6.33 8.80
CA ARG A 53 -5.74 -6.63 9.22
C ARG A 53 -5.81 -6.98 10.69
N THR A 54 -4.92 -7.81 11.20
CA THR A 54 -4.86 -8.21 12.62
C THR A 54 -4.67 -6.98 13.49
N MET A 55 -3.70 -6.14 13.18
CA MET A 55 -3.45 -4.93 13.97
C MET A 55 -4.56 -3.88 13.83
N GLY A 56 -5.14 -3.72 12.63
CA GLY A 56 -6.30 -2.85 12.43
C GLY A 56 -7.53 -3.32 13.21
N THR A 57 -7.72 -4.64 13.32
CA THR A 57 -8.80 -5.25 14.12
C THR A 57 -8.53 -5.09 15.61
N PHE A 58 -7.29 -5.31 16.05
CA PHE A 58 -6.88 -5.09 17.43
C PHE A 58 -7.08 -3.64 17.88
N LYS A 59 -6.77 -2.68 17.00
CA LYS A 59 -6.97 -1.24 17.24
C LYS A 59 -8.37 -0.74 16.87
N LYS A 60 -9.35 -1.63 16.61
CA LYS A 60 -10.71 -1.22 16.25
C LYS A 60 -11.31 -0.30 17.32
N GLY A 61 -11.93 0.80 16.89
CA GLY A 61 -12.42 1.86 17.77
C GLY A 61 -11.37 2.94 18.10
N ASN A 62 -10.08 2.61 18.03
CA ASN A 62 -8.94 3.52 18.25
C ASN A 62 -8.00 3.58 17.03
N LEU A 63 -8.50 3.27 15.83
CA LEU A 63 -7.72 3.30 14.59
C LEU A 63 -7.61 4.74 14.07
N ASP A 64 -6.88 5.57 14.80
CA ASP A 64 -6.60 6.96 14.44
C ASP A 64 -5.36 7.09 13.54
N ALA A 65 -4.96 8.33 13.23
CA ALA A 65 -3.79 8.59 12.38
C ALA A 65 -2.47 8.11 13.01
N ASN A 66 -2.36 8.01 14.34
CA ASN A 66 -1.15 7.50 14.99
C ASN A 66 -1.13 5.98 14.96
N ALA A 67 -2.25 5.33 15.26
CA ALA A 67 -2.42 3.89 15.07
C ALA A 67 -2.11 3.45 13.64
N ALA A 68 -2.54 4.23 12.63
CA ALA A 68 -2.19 3.95 11.24
C ALA A 68 -0.69 4.05 10.96
N LYS A 69 0.01 5.05 11.53
CA LYS A 69 1.47 5.15 11.42
C LYS A 69 2.17 3.96 12.09
N GLU A 70 1.71 3.54 13.26
CA GLU A 70 2.25 2.36 13.97
C GLU A 70 2.13 1.11 13.10
N ILE A 71 0.98 0.88 12.45
CA ILE A 71 0.80 -0.23 11.52
C ILE A 71 1.80 -0.15 10.35
N LEU A 72 2.00 1.04 9.77
CA LEU A 72 2.94 1.24 8.66
C LEU A 72 4.41 1.05 9.09
N ARG A 73 4.72 1.26 10.37
CA ARG A 73 6.05 1.04 10.96
C ARG A 73 6.30 -0.41 11.37
N MET A 74 5.34 -1.31 11.21
CA MET A 74 5.48 -2.67 11.69
C MET A 74 6.52 -3.46 10.91
N GLU A 75 7.61 -3.82 11.58
CA GLU A 75 8.72 -4.59 11.05
C GLU A 75 8.57 -6.10 11.32
N GLU A 76 7.81 -6.46 12.36
CA GLU A 76 7.67 -7.82 12.90
C GLU A 76 6.24 -8.38 12.81
N GLU A 77 5.98 -9.47 13.54
CA GLU A 77 4.63 -9.97 13.77
C GLU A 77 3.82 -9.01 14.66
N PRO A 78 2.51 -8.86 14.38
CA PRO A 78 1.62 -8.13 15.27
C PRO A 78 1.70 -8.66 16.70
N LEU A 79 1.78 -7.76 17.69
CA LEU A 79 1.70 -8.07 19.13
C LEU A 79 2.91 -8.82 19.71
N GLN A 80 4.00 -8.94 18.96
CA GLN A 80 5.28 -9.43 19.47
C GLN A 80 5.94 -8.36 20.36
N THR A 81 6.68 -8.82 21.38
CA THR A 81 7.38 -7.96 22.35
C THR A 81 8.91 -8.13 22.30
N GLU A 82 9.42 -8.91 21.36
CA GLU A 82 10.85 -9.11 21.18
C GLU A 82 11.47 -7.92 20.44
N ASP A 83 12.78 -7.73 20.62
CA ASP A 83 13.49 -6.65 19.95
C ASP A 83 13.70 -6.99 18.47
N PHE A 84 13.28 -6.07 17.60
CA PHE A 84 13.49 -6.19 16.17
C PHE A 84 14.92 -5.84 15.77
N TYR A 85 15.57 -6.74 15.03
CA TYR A 85 16.85 -6.47 14.37
C TYR A 85 16.63 -6.13 12.89
N PRO A 86 17.03 -4.95 12.38
CA PRO A 86 16.77 -4.54 10.99
C PRO A 86 17.16 -5.54 9.90
N ALA A 87 18.18 -6.36 10.13
CA ALA A 87 18.60 -7.40 9.19
C ALA A 87 17.69 -8.64 9.16
N SER A 88 16.73 -8.78 10.08
CA SER A 88 15.76 -9.87 10.12
C SER A 88 14.48 -9.58 9.31
N SER A 89 14.35 -8.38 8.74
CA SER A 89 13.26 -8.03 7.84
C SER A 89 13.15 -9.03 6.68
N ASN A 90 11.91 -9.32 6.29
CA ASN A 90 11.62 -10.19 5.17
C ASN A 90 10.47 -9.63 4.34
N MET A 91 10.23 -10.18 3.16
CA MET A 91 9.18 -9.72 2.24
C MET A 91 7.76 -9.61 2.87
N GLY A 92 7.51 -10.23 4.03
CA GLY A 92 6.27 -10.15 4.79
C GLY A 92 6.15 -8.98 5.77
N SER A 93 7.21 -8.22 6.04
CA SER A 93 7.20 -7.03 6.90
C SER A 93 6.41 -5.88 6.24
N VAL A 94 5.70 -5.07 7.03
CA VAL A 94 4.95 -3.91 6.52
C VAL A 94 5.90 -2.75 6.25
N CYS A 95 6.73 -2.43 7.24
CA CYS A 95 7.94 -1.65 7.06
C CYS A 95 9.02 -2.61 6.55
N LEU A 96 9.19 -2.65 5.23
CA LEU A 96 10.10 -3.58 4.57
C LEU A 96 11.50 -2.97 4.49
N HIS A 97 12.48 -3.67 5.04
CA HIS A 97 13.90 -3.36 4.84
C HIS A 97 14.49 -4.38 3.87
N ALA A 98 15.34 -3.88 2.96
CA ALA A 98 16.10 -4.73 2.07
C ALA A 98 17.20 -5.44 2.88
N THR A 99 17.19 -6.76 2.89
CA THR A 99 18.13 -7.59 3.69
C THR A 99 18.95 -8.55 2.83
N GLY A 100 18.73 -8.59 1.52
CA GLY A 100 19.54 -9.38 0.58
C GLY A 100 18.74 -9.89 -0.62
N PRO A 101 19.25 -10.90 -1.34
CA PRO A 101 18.63 -11.40 -2.58
C PRO A 101 17.19 -11.91 -2.42
N ILE A 102 16.86 -12.46 -1.25
CA ILE A 102 15.51 -12.98 -0.93
C ILE A 102 14.54 -11.88 -0.45
N THR A 103 15.08 -10.72 -0.07
CA THR A 103 14.33 -9.52 0.34
C THR A 103 14.97 -8.30 -0.31
N PRO A 104 14.85 -8.14 -1.64
CA PRO A 104 15.61 -7.13 -2.39
C PRO A 104 14.95 -5.74 -2.38
N ASN A 105 13.72 -5.63 -1.88
CA ASN A 105 12.93 -4.40 -1.90
C ASN A 105 12.90 -3.74 -0.52
N GLY A 106 12.59 -2.44 -0.49
CA GLY A 106 12.34 -1.69 0.72
C GLY A 106 11.14 -0.75 0.59
N THR A 107 10.52 -0.39 1.72
CA THR A 107 9.45 0.62 1.73
C THR A 107 10.03 1.98 1.40
N THR A 108 9.59 2.58 0.29
CA THR A 108 10.13 3.85 -0.24
C THR A 108 9.49 5.10 0.34
N ALA A 109 8.22 5.02 0.71
CA ALA A 109 7.48 6.09 1.36
C ALA A 109 6.26 5.53 2.10
N SER A 110 5.66 6.33 2.96
CA SER A 110 4.41 6.02 3.64
C SER A 110 3.53 7.25 3.71
N LEU A 111 2.21 7.04 3.61
CA LEU A 111 1.19 8.09 3.64
C LEU A 111 0.06 7.66 4.57
N VAL A 112 -0.37 8.55 5.45
CA VAL A 112 -1.60 8.42 6.24
C VAL A 112 -2.53 9.56 5.86
N ALA A 113 -3.72 9.19 5.39
CA ALA A 113 -4.80 10.12 5.08
C ALA A 113 -5.92 9.96 6.11
N GLU A 114 -6.17 11.02 6.87
CA GLU A 114 -7.30 11.11 7.79
C GLU A 114 -8.43 11.90 7.12
N LEU A 115 -9.47 11.19 6.70
CA LEU A 115 -10.61 11.76 5.99
C LEU A 115 -11.75 12.08 6.97
N LYS A 116 -12.32 13.28 6.88
CA LYS A 116 -13.46 13.75 7.67
C LYS A 116 -14.62 14.12 6.74
N PRO A 117 -15.88 14.12 7.24
CA PRO A 117 -17.02 14.58 6.44
C PRO A 117 -16.86 16.00 5.87
N ASN A 118 -16.20 16.89 6.63
CA ASN A 118 -15.79 18.19 6.14
C ASN A 118 -14.39 18.09 5.49
N LEU A 119 -14.35 18.24 4.17
CA LEU A 119 -13.13 18.12 3.37
C LEU A 119 -11.99 19.06 3.82
N SER A 120 -12.30 20.26 4.31
CA SER A 120 -11.28 21.20 4.80
C SER A 120 -10.59 20.73 6.08
N LYS A 121 -11.13 19.72 6.74
CA LYS A 121 -10.57 19.10 7.94
C LYS A 121 -9.78 17.82 7.64
N ASN A 122 -9.65 17.43 6.37
CA ASN A 122 -8.81 16.31 5.98
C ASN A 122 -7.35 16.61 6.32
N ARG A 123 -6.63 15.59 6.82
CA ARG A 123 -5.21 15.72 7.17
C ARG A 123 -4.42 14.63 6.50
N PHE A 124 -3.39 15.01 5.76
CA PHE A 124 -2.47 14.08 5.11
C PHE A 124 -1.12 14.16 5.79
N ARG A 125 -0.43 13.03 5.94
CA ARG A 125 0.92 12.98 6.49
C ARG A 125 1.74 11.96 5.75
N PHE A 126 2.92 12.32 5.29
CA PHE A 126 3.77 11.43 4.50
C PHE A 126 5.22 11.48 4.97
N THR A 127 5.97 10.42 4.70
CA THR A 127 7.40 10.37 5.09
C THR A 127 8.29 11.12 4.11
N GLY A 128 8.04 11.02 2.80
CA GLY A 128 8.92 11.55 1.77
C GLY A 128 10.28 10.82 1.68
N THR A 129 10.49 9.83 2.55
CA THR A 129 11.70 9.03 2.70
C THR A 129 11.34 7.57 2.91
N SER A 130 12.30 6.70 2.59
CA SER A 130 12.22 5.26 2.82
C SER A 130 12.13 4.92 4.30
N ILE A 131 11.59 3.75 4.61
CA ILE A 131 11.56 3.16 5.95
C ILE A 131 10.78 4.05 6.95
N PRO A 132 9.45 3.86 7.06
CA PRO A 132 8.64 4.65 7.99
C PRO A 132 9.03 4.49 9.46
N ALA A 133 9.67 3.38 9.85
CA ALA A 133 10.09 3.11 11.23
C ALA A 133 11.08 4.16 11.78
N ILE A 134 11.94 4.70 10.92
CA ILE A 134 12.94 5.73 11.28
C ILE A 134 12.62 7.12 10.69
N SER A 135 11.58 7.22 9.87
CA SER A 135 11.21 8.47 9.20
C SER A 135 10.22 9.29 10.00
N PHE A 136 10.17 10.60 9.76
CA PHE A 136 9.11 11.46 10.31
C PHE A 136 7.89 11.49 9.36
N PHE A 137 6.68 11.53 9.92
CA PHE A 137 5.47 11.78 9.14
C PHE A 137 5.19 13.28 9.11
N LEU A 138 5.61 13.94 8.03
CA LEU A 138 5.41 15.36 7.83
C LEU A 138 3.97 15.64 7.41
N PRO A 139 3.31 16.67 7.94
CA PRO A 139 1.99 17.06 7.48
C PRO A 139 2.04 17.54 6.02
N ALA A 140 1.19 16.96 5.19
CA ALA A 140 0.84 17.48 3.88
C ALA A 140 -0.50 18.22 4.02
N GLY A 141 -0.50 19.52 3.70
CA GLY A 141 -1.69 20.36 3.83
C GLY A 141 -1.65 21.56 2.89
N PHE A 142 -2.57 21.56 1.95
CA PHE A 142 -2.79 22.62 0.98
C PHE A 142 -3.71 23.67 1.62
N SER A 143 -3.13 24.70 2.23
CA SER A 143 -3.91 25.89 2.58
C SER A 143 -3.96 26.79 1.35
N ARG A 144 -5.01 26.62 0.53
CA ARG A 144 -5.48 27.55 -0.52
C ARG A 144 -4.53 27.90 -1.68
N THR A 145 -3.25 27.53 -1.67
CA THR A 145 -2.41 27.42 -2.87
C THR A 145 -2.19 25.95 -3.14
N SER A 146 -2.60 25.49 -4.30
CA SER A 146 -2.33 24.11 -4.64
C SER A 146 -0.86 23.99 -5.04
N PHE A 147 -0.15 22.98 -4.52
CA PHE A 147 1.09 22.55 -5.16
C PHE A 147 0.86 22.37 -6.67
N LEU A 148 -0.35 21.92 -7.08
CA LEU A 148 -0.83 21.81 -8.47
C LEU A 148 -0.94 23.15 -9.24
N GLU A 149 -0.77 24.30 -8.60
CA GLU A 149 -0.75 25.62 -9.24
C GLU A 149 0.63 25.90 -9.82
N LYS A 150 1.66 25.18 -9.36
CA LYS A 150 2.88 24.98 -10.13
C LYS A 150 2.61 23.89 -11.15
N SER A 151 2.81 24.22 -12.42
CA SER A 151 2.96 23.28 -13.51
C SER A 151 4.14 22.35 -13.21
N PHE A 152 3.91 21.26 -12.48
CA PHE A 152 4.85 20.15 -12.50
C PHE A 152 4.88 19.62 -13.92
N GLU A 153 6.08 19.37 -14.44
CA GLU A 153 6.21 18.61 -15.67
C GLU A 153 5.44 17.31 -15.48
N GLN A 154 4.41 17.14 -16.30
CA GLN A 154 3.63 15.91 -16.27
C GLN A 154 4.54 14.80 -16.78
N PRO A 155 4.63 13.66 -16.08
CA PRO A 155 5.44 12.54 -16.56
C PRO A 155 4.95 12.15 -17.96
N GLY A 156 5.84 12.30 -18.93
CA GLY A 156 5.59 12.04 -20.34
C GLY A 156 6.56 11.01 -20.89
N SER A 157 6.42 10.66 -22.17
CA SER A 157 7.34 9.75 -22.85
C SER A 157 8.74 10.34 -23.12
N LYS A 158 8.96 11.60 -22.74
CA LYS A 158 10.23 12.30 -22.88
C LYS A 158 10.87 12.41 -21.51
N SER A 159 12.20 12.22 -21.45
CA SER A 159 12.99 12.48 -20.25
C SER A 159 12.81 13.94 -19.83
N ASP A 160 12.43 14.16 -18.58
CA ASP A 160 12.49 15.48 -17.97
C ASP A 160 13.94 15.84 -17.60
N THR A 161 14.17 17.11 -17.27
CA THR A 161 15.50 17.64 -16.93
C THR A 161 15.84 17.52 -15.43
N SER A 162 15.09 16.73 -14.67
CA SER A 162 15.31 16.57 -13.24
C SER A 162 16.38 15.51 -13.01
N LEU A 163 17.53 15.94 -12.49
CA LEU A 163 18.64 15.06 -12.05
C LEU A 163 18.26 14.25 -10.81
#